data_AF-A0A2E6XYR4-F1
#
_entry.id   AF-A0A2E6XYR4-F1
#
_cell.length_a   1.000
_cell.length_b   1.000
_cell.length_c   1.000
_cell.angle_alpha   90.00
_cell.angle_beta   90.00
_cell.angle_gamma   90.00
#
_symmetry.space_group_name_H-M   'P 1'
#
loop_
_entity.id
_entity.type
_entity.pdbx_description
1 polymer ?
#
loop_
_entity_poly.entity_id
_entity_poly.type
_entity_poly.pdbx_seq_one_letter_code
_entity_poly.pdbx_strand_id
1 'polypeptide(L)'
;MPGQARADSCWVHNGSLMRLKAEGNRRWFFYEEPRETLRRAGVVPGTLLFDGVKQGNWYSGTSRVFSRFCAEDELPYAVEGPVRPDQLQVTLSGTREVQDRCQPTGRTTTDTLVFTYSHRC
;
A
#
# COMPACT_ATOMS: atom_id res chain seq x y z
N MET A 1 -30.03 -8.17 4.77
CA MET A 1 -28.67 -7.73 5.13
C MET A 1 -28.11 -6.98 3.94
N PRO A 2 -27.68 -5.70 4.04
CA PRO A 2 -27.11 -5.01 2.90
C PRO A 2 -25.76 -5.66 2.59
N GLY A 3 -25.68 -6.36 1.47
CA GLY A 3 -24.46 -6.96 0.97
C GLY A 3 -23.45 -5.85 0.68
N GLN A 4 -22.36 -5.82 1.44
CA GLN A 4 -21.22 -4.99 1.12
C GLN A 4 -20.74 -5.34 -0.29
N ALA A 5 -20.86 -4.38 -1.22
CA ALA A 5 -20.30 -4.53 -2.55
C ALA A 5 -18.79 -4.68 -2.41
N ARG A 6 -18.30 -5.90 -2.64
CA ARG A 6 -16.87 -6.18 -2.74
C ARG A 6 -16.44 -5.91 -4.16
N ALA A 7 -15.52 -4.98 -4.34
CA ALA A 7 -14.91 -4.72 -5.63
C ALA A 7 -13.41 -5.03 -5.51
N ASP A 8 -12.98 -6.04 -6.25
CA ASP A 8 -11.57 -6.40 -6.35
C ASP A 8 -11.03 -5.86 -7.68
N SER A 9 -9.85 -5.22 -7.65
CA SER A 9 -9.20 -4.68 -8.84
C SER A 9 -7.69 -4.82 -8.73
N CYS A 10 -6.99 -4.89 -9.87
CA CYS A 10 -5.54 -5.01 -9.90
C CYS A 10 -4.87 -3.66 -10.17
N TRP A 11 -3.71 -3.47 -9.56
CA TRP A 11 -2.97 -2.21 -9.55
C TRP A 11 -1.48 -2.50 -9.60
N VAL A 12 -0.72 -1.66 -10.30
CA VAL A 12 0.74 -1.74 -10.34
C VAL A 12 1.32 -0.69 -9.40
N HIS A 13 2.27 -1.13 -8.58
CA HIS A 13 3.03 -0.28 -7.66
C HIS A 13 4.51 -0.68 -7.67
N ASN A 14 5.40 0.24 -8.09
CA ASN A 14 6.86 0.04 -8.07
C ASN A 14 7.33 -1.28 -8.71
N GLY A 15 6.66 -1.72 -9.77
CA GLY A 15 6.93 -2.97 -10.49
C GLY A 15 6.38 -4.24 -9.81
N SER A 16 5.55 -4.10 -8.78
CA SER A 16 4.79 -5.19 -8.16
C SER A 16 3.32 -5.10 -8.55
N LEU A 17 2.66 -6.25 -8.73
CA LEU A 17 1.21 -6.31 -8.89
C LEU A 17 0.54 -6.36 -7.52
N MET A 18 -0.49 -5.55 -7.36
CA MET A 18 -1.26 -5.37 -6.14
C MET A 18 -2.72 -5.68 -6.41
N ARG A 19 -3.41 -6.28 -5.45
CA ARG A 19 -4.86 -6.44 -5.45
C ARG A 19 -5.46 -5.43 -4.48
N LEU A 20 -6.30 -4.53 -5.00
CA LEU A 20 -7.15 -3.67 -4.20
C LEU A 20 -8.43 -4.41 -3.87
N LYS A 21 -8.71 -4.57 -2.58
CA LYS A 21 -9.99 -5.04 -2.07
C LYS A 21 -10.77 -3.86 -1.50
N ALA A 22 -11.96 -3.65 -2.03
CA ALA A 22 -12.87 -2.60 -1.60
C ALA A 22 -14.06 -3.18 -0.87
N GLU A 23 -14.37 -2.67 0.32
CA GLU A 23 -15.58 -3.03 1.06
C GLU A 23 -16.23 -1.78 1.65
N GLY A 24 -17.31 -1.31 1.02
CA GLY A 24 -17.89 0.00 1.32
C GLY A 24 -16.86 1.11 1.08
N ASN A 25 -16.53 1.88 2.13
CA ASN A 25 -15.48 2.91 2.08
C ASN A 25 -14.08 2.36 2.40
N ARG A 26 -13.95 1.13 2.90
CA ARG A 26 -12.65 0.55 3.24
C ARG A 26 -11.91 0.11 1.98
N ARG A 27 -10.59 0.27 1.99
CA ARG A 27 -9.69 -0.03 0.89
C ARG A 27 -8.44 -0.68 1.44
N TRP A 28 -8.12 -1.85 0.90
CA TRP A 28 -6.92 -2.60 1.26
C TRP A 28 -6.12 -2.93 0.01
N PHE A 29 -4.82 -2.65 0.01
CA PHE A 29 -3.91 -3.13 -1.02
C PHE A 29 -3.10 -4.31 -0.50
N PHE A 30 -3.23 -5.44 -1.17
CA PHE A 30 -2.45 -6.64 -0.93
C PHE A 30 -1.47 -6.88 -2.06
N TYR A 31 -0.31 -7.45 -1.78
CA TYR A 31 0.61 -7.91 -2.82
C TYR A 31 0.00 -9.11 -3.54
N GLU A 32 -0.13 -9.04 -4.86
CA GLU A 32 -0.49 -10.18 -5.71
C GLU A 32 0.79 -10.82 -6.26
N GLU A 33 1.62 -10.01 -6.91
CA GLU A 33 2.93 -10.41 -7.41
C GLU A 33 3.98 -9.42 -6.92
N PRO A 34 4.57 -9.66 -5.74
CA PRO A 34 5.65 -8.83 -5.23
C PRO A 34 6.89 -8.96 -6.12
N ARG A 35 7.56 -7.84 -6.40
CA ARG A 35 8.85 -7.86 -7.10
C ARG A 35 9.89 -8.69 -6.33
N GLU A 36 10.90 -9.20 -7.04
CA GLU A 36 11.90 -10.12 -6.48
C GLU A 36 12.62 -9.57 -5.22
N THR A 37 12.90 -8.27 -5.16
CA THR A 37 13.54 -7.65 -3.99
C THR A 37 12.65 -7.69 -2.74
N LEU A 38 11.33 -7.60 -2.89
CA LEU A 38 10.37 -7.73 -1.79
C LEU A 38 10.19 -9.19 -1.38
N ARG A 39 10.20 -10.13 -2.34
CA ARG A 39 10.20 -11.58 -2.04
C ARG A 39 11.40 -11.97 -1.18
N ARG A 40 12.59 -11.46 -1.49
CA ARG A 40 13.79 -11.65 -0.66
C ARG A 40 13.69 -10.99 0.73
N ALA A 41 12.79 -10.02 0.90
CA ALA A 41 12.50 -9.39 2.18
C ALA A 41 11.38 -10.10 2.97
N GLY A 42 10.85 -11.22 2.47
CA GLY A 42 9.78 -11.98 3.13
C GLY A 42 8.36 -11.60 2.70
N VAL A 43 8.20 -10.69 1.74
CA VAL A 43 6.87 -10.32 1.21
C VAL A 43 6.35 -11.43 0.31
N VAL A 44 5.17 -11.96 0.62
CA VAL A 44 4.51 -13.01 -0.13
C VAL A 44 3.19 -12.50 -0.73
N PRO A 45 2.63 -13.18 -1.73
CA PRO A 45 1.26 -12.90 -2.17
C PRO A 45 0.29 -12.95 -0.99
N GLY A 46 -0.59 -11.95 -0.87
CA GLY A 46 -1.49 -11.75 0.25
C GLY A 46 -0.96 -10.85 1.38
N THR A 47 0.31 -10.43 1.35
CA THR A 47 0.84 -9.46 2.33
C THR A 47 0.15 -8.10 2.17
N LEU A 48 -0.33 -7.52 3.27
CA LEU A 48 -1.06 -6.25 3.30
C LEU A 48 -0.12 -5.05 3.30
N LEU A 49 -0.11 -4.28 2.20
CA LEU A 49 0.69 -3.04 2.10
C LEU A 49 -0.02 -1.85 2.73
N PHE A 50 -1.31 -1.67 2.44
CA PHE A 50 -2.08 -0.50 2.85
C PHE A 50 -3.46 -0.91 3.37
N ASP A 51 -3.85 -0.31 4.49
CA ASP A 51 -5.21 -0.38 5.07
C ASP A 51 -5.72 1.05 5.27
N GLY A 52 -6.86 1.37 4.68
CA GLY A 52 -7.45 2.68 4.88
C GLY A 52 -8.87 2.80 4.36
N VAL A 53 -9.30 4.05 4.21
CA VAL A 53 -10.63 4.41 3.75
C VAL A 53 -10.56 5.41 2.61
N LYS A 54 -11.53 5.31 1.69
CA LYS A 54 -11.79 6.29 0.64
C LYS A 54 -12.92 7.20 1.09
N GLN A 55 -12.68 8.51 1.06
CA GLN A 55 -13.70 9.54 1.25
C GLN A 55 -13.68 10.45 0.03
N GLY A 56 -14.71 10.34 -0.82
CA GLY A 56 -14.74 11.02 -2.12
C GLY A 56 -13.59 10.57 -3.02
N ASN A 57 -12.68 11.51 -3.34
CA ASN A 57 -11.46 11.28 -4.12
C ASN A 57 -10.18 11.36 -3.27
N TRP A 58 -10.28 11.08 -1.97
CA TRP A 58 -9.15 11.05 -1.06
C TRP A 58 -9.07 9.70 -0.35
N TYR A 59 -7.88 9.14 -0.26
CA TYR A 59 -7.59 7.95 0.52
C TYR A 59 -6.81 8.37 1.76
N SER A 60 -7.15 7.80 2.91
CA SER A 60 -6.40 7.98 4.16
C SER A 60 -6.30 6.65 4.89
N GLY A 61 -5.14 6.37 5.49
CA GLY A 61 -4.91 5.12 6.18
C GLY A 61 -3.46 4.92 6.59
N THR A 62 -3.09 3.66 6.70
CA THR A 62 -1.77 3.22 7.16
C THR A 62 -1.12 2.36 6.09
N SER A 63 0.12 2.69 5.74
CA SER A 63 0.96 1.88 4.87
C SER A 63 2.07 1.21 5.69
N ARG A 64 2.61 0.11 5.19
CA ARG A 64 3.72 -0.63 5.81
C ARG A 64 4.96 -0.60 4.92
N VAL A 65 6.12 -0.68 5.57
CA VAL A 65 7.42 -0.78 4.91
C VAL A 65 7.97 -2.16 5.15
N PHE A 66 8.45 -2.79 4.08
CA PHE A 66 9.08 -4.09 4.16
C PHE A 66 10.57 -3.95 3.90
N SER A 67 11.39 -4.42 4.84
CA SER A 67 12.84 -4.44 4.74
C SER A 67 13.35 -5.83 5.06
N ARG A 68 14.25 -6.36 4.23
CA ARG A 68 14.91 -7.65 4.49
C ARG A 68 15.71 -7.67 5.80
N PHE A 69 16.09 -6.50 6.29
CA PHE A 69 16.84 -6.37 7.54
C PHE A 69 15.91 -6.36 8.75
N CYS A 70 14.63 -6.05 8.55
CA CYS A 70 13.61 -5.88 9.59
C CYS A 70 12.39 -6.73 9.27
N ALA A 71 12.61 -8.04 9.25
CA ALA A 71 11.55 -9.00 8.97
C ALA A 71 10.48 -9.01 10.07
N GLU A 72 10.81 -8.57 11.28
CA GLU A 72 9.90 -8.54 12.44
C GLU A 72 9.25 -7.17 12.66
N ASP A 73 9.79 -6.10 12.08
CA ASP A 73 9.26 -4.74 12.19
C ASP A 73 8.48 -4.38 10.93
N GLU A 74 7.23 -4.82 10.86
CA GLU A 74 6.27 -4.10 10.04
C GLU A 74 6.18 -2.69 10.61
N LEU A 75 6.69 -1.69 9.88
CA LEU A 75 6.67 -0.30 10.32
C LEU A 75 5.45 0.39 9.70
N PRO A 76 4.30 0.45 10.41
CA PRO A 76 3.15 1.20 9.96
C PRO A 76 3.44 2.70 10.03
N TYR A 77 3.03 3.42 9.01
CA TYR A 77 3.04 4.88 8.98
C TYR A 77 1.79 5.41 8.30
N ALA A 78 1.31 6.57 8.76
CA ALA A 78 0.14 7.20 8.20
C ALA A 78 0.45 7.68 6.77
N VAL A 79 -0.44 7.36 5.84
CA VAL A 79 -0.38 7.85 4.47
C VAL A 79 -1.75 8.35 4.06
N GLU A 80 -1.75 9.37 3.22
CA GLU A 80 -2.96 9.88 2.61
C GLU A 80 -2.69 10.53 1.27
N GLY A 81 -3.72 10.68 0.45
CA GLY A 81 -3.57 11.42 -0.78
C GLY A 81 -4.72 11.25 -1.76
N PRO A 82 -4.62 11.94 -2.90
CA PRO A 82 -5.69 12.00 -3.87
C PRO A 82 -5.79 10.75 -4.74
N VAL A 83 -7.02 10.47 -5.14
CA VAL A 83 -7.37 9.60 -6.25
C VAL A 83 -7.58 10.49 -7.47
N ARG A 84 -6.96 10.15 -8.60
CA ARG A 84 -7.21 10.88 -9.83
C ARG A 84 -8.69 10.88 -10.21
N PRO A 85 -9.19 11.93 -10.89
CA PRO A 85 -10.59 11.99 -11.32
C PRO A 85 -11.03 10.80 -12.18
N ASP A 86 -10.10 10.23 -12.96
CA ASP A 86 -10.31 9.03 -13.77
C ASP A 86 -10.44 7.73 -12.95
N GLN A 87 -10.18 7.76 -11.63
CA GLN A 87 -10.11 6.60 -10.74
C GLN A 87 -9.08 5.54 -11.15
N LEU A 88 -8.13 5.88 -12.03
CA LEU A 88 -7.11 4.96 -12.55
C LEU A 88 -5.75 5.13 -11.87
N GLN A 89 -5.60 6.12 -11.01
CA GLN A 89 -4.37 6.31 -10.24
C GLN A 89 -4.69 6.80 -8.83
N VAL A 90 -4.01 6.21 -7.85
CA VAL A 90 -4.03 6.64 -6.45
C VAL A 90 -2.61 7.03 -6.08
N THR A 91 -2.43 8.22 -5.53
CA THR A 91 -1.15 8.69 -5.02
C THR A 91 -1.29 8.90 -3.52
N LEU A 92 -0.59 8.11 -2.73
CA LEU A 92 -0.54 8.27 -1.27
C LEU A 92 0.83 8.80 -0.89
N SER A 93 0.87 9.71 0.07
CA SER A 93 2.10 10.23 0.63
C SER A 93 2.06 10.12 2.15
N GLY A 94 3.20 9.82 2.75
CA GLY A 94 3.32 9.82 4.20
C GLY A 94 4.77 9.95 4.63
N THR A 95 4.96 10.47 5.83
CA THR A 95 6.28 10.69 6.41
C THR A 95 6.53 9.63 7.47
N ARG A 96 7.70 8.99 7.40
CA ARG A 96 8.15 8.01 8.39
C ARG A 96 9.59 8.28 8.79
N GLU A 97 10.00 7.67 9.89
CA GLU A 97 11.41 7.67 10.28
C GLU A 97 12.21 6.69 9.41
N VAL A 98 13.41 7.09 9.02
CA VAL A 98 14.38 6.23 8.33
C VAL A 98 14.98 5.28 9.35
N GLN A 99 14.87 4.00 9.06
CA GLN A 99 15.39 2.92 9.87
C GLN A 99 16.61 2.32 9.16
N ASP A 100 17.73 2.20 9.87
CA ASP A 100 18.90 1.46 9.40
C ASP A 100 19.01 0.18 10.23
N ARG A 101 18.86 -0.98 9.58
CA ARG A 101 18.81 -2.30 10.25
C ARG A 101 17.95 -2.29 11.52
N CYS A 102 16.76 -1.70 11.41
CA CYS A 102 15.72 -1.66 12.43
C CYS A 102 16.06 -0.76 13.62
N GLN A 103 17.02 0.14 13.41
CA GLN A 103 17.37 1.17 14.37
C GLN A 103 16.95 2.53 13.83
N PRO A 104 16.22 3.33 14.63
CA PRO A 104 15.81 4.68 14.26
C PRO A 104 17.05 5.55 14.07
N THR A 105 17.14 6.22 12.93
CA THR A 105 18.29 7.10 12.60
C THR A 105 18.07 8.55 13.04
N GLY A 106 16.88 8.89 13.55
CA GLY A 106 16.47 10.27 13.84
C GLY A 106 16.17 11.11 12.59
N ARG A 107 16.30 10.54 11.39
CA ARG A 107 15.98 11.22 10.12
C ARG A 107 14.59 10.80 9.65
N THR A 108 13.83 11.74 9.12
CA THR A 108 12.54 11.43 8.49
C THR A 108 12.67 11.41 6.97
N THR A 109 11.82 10.61 6.33
CA THR A 109 11.67 10.55 4.87
C THR A 109 10.19 10.57 4.52
N THR A 110 9.86 11.13 3.36
CA THR A 110 8.51 11.13 2.83
C THR A 110 8.44 10.15 1.68
N ASP A 111 7.64 9.10 1.85
CA ASP A 111 7.37 8.13 0.80
C ASP A 111 6.19 8.61 -0.04
N THR A 112 6.28 8.41 -1.35
CA THR A 112 5.16 8.59 -2.28
C THR A 112 4.85 7.24 -2.94
N LEU A 113 3.67 6.72 -2.65
CA LEU A 113 3.16 5.46 -3.14
C LEU A 113 2.20 5.75 -4.29
N VAL A 114 2.66 5.53 -5.52
CA VAL A 114 1.82 5.64 -6.71
C VAL A 114 1.30 4.25 -7.07
N PHE A 115 -0.02 4.12 -7.14
CA PHE A 115 -0.73 2.94 -7.61
C PHE A 115 -1.42 3.29 -8.92
N THR A 116 -1.17 2.50 -9.97
CA THR A 116 -1.83 2.68 -11.27
C THR A 116 -2.70 1.47 -11.57
N TYR A 117 -3.94 1.70 -11.98
CA TYR A 117 -4.88 0.64 -12.31
C TYR A 117 -4.34 -0.26 -13.42
N SER A 118 -4.57 -1.56 -13.29
CA SER A 118 -4.11 -2.58 -14.22
C SER A 118 -5.25 -3.54 -14.54
N HIS A 119 -5.39 -3.85 -15.82
CA HIS A 119 -6.28 -4.93 -16.28
C HIS A 119 -5.69 -6.33 -16.08
N ARG A 120 -4.42 -6.42 -15.65
CA ARG A 120 -3.75 -7.70 -15.40
C ARG A 120 -4.09 -8.14 -13.99
N CYS A 121 -5.14 -8.96 -13.91
CA CYS A 121 -5.39 -9.97 -12.89
C CYS A 121 -5.36 -11.31 -13.62
#